data_AF-A0A9P6Y0H6-F1
#
_entry.id   AF-A0A9P6Y0H6-F1
#
_cell.length_a   1.000
_cell.length_b   1.000
_cell.length_c   1.000
_cell.angle_alpha   90.00
_cell.angle_beta   90.00
_cell.angle_gamma   90.00
#
_symmetry.space_group_name_H-M   'P 1'
#
loop_
_entity.id
_entity.type
_entity.pdbx_description
1 polymer ?
#
loop_
_entity_poly.entity_id
_entity_poly.type
_entity_poly.pdbx_seq_one_letter_code
_entity_poly.pdbx_strand_id
1 'polypeptide(L)'
;MRVWSGIFQRLPSAPLRVSNKGLDWQSVAPTGINSTDEGCPGARRFPFVVGYAPAYAPCAPPVSPDGQGGTEGEGGGWRSWFGLDRKPDAPAEPAAAPAAATPPPSR
;
A
#
# COMPACT_ATOMS: atom_id res chain seq x y z
N MET A 1 39.01 -7.25 -16.51
CA MET A 1 39.41 -6.57 -15.25
C MET A 1 40.82 -6.91 -14.72
N ARG A 2 41.33 -8.15 -14.85
CA ARG A 2 42.54 -8.61 -14.12
C ARG A 2 43.84 -7.82 -14.35
N VAL A 3 44.09 -7.38 -15.59
CA VAL A 3 45.30 -6.60 -15.94
C VAL A 3 45.26 -5.21 -15.30
N TRP A 4 44.13 -4.51 -15.42
CA TRP A 4 43.94 -3.17 -14.84
C TRP A 4 43.94 -3.19 -13.31
N SER A 5 43.31 -4.19 -12.68
CA SER A 5 43.35 -4.32 -11.22
C SER A 5 44.78 -4.54 -10.69
N GLY A 6 45.62 -5.29 -11.41
CA GLY A 6 47.01 -5.54 -11.02
C GLY A 6 47.91 -4.30 -11.10
N ILE A 7 47.61 -3.36 -12.01
CA ILE A 7 48.29 -2.06 -12.09
C ILE A 7 47.89 -1.18 -10.90
N PHE A 8 46.59 -0.99 -10.64
CA PHE A 8 46.13 -0.12 -9.55
C PHE A 8 46.48 -0.62 -8.14
N GLN A 9 46.72 -1.92 -7.95
CA GLN A 9 47.19 -2.48 -6.68
C GLN A 9 48.64 -2.12 -6.33
N ARG A 10 49.47 -1.78 -7.31
CA ARG A 10 50.90 -1.49 -7.13
C ARG A 10 51.24 0.01 -7.11
N LEU A 11 50.29 0.87 -7.49
CA LEU A 11 50.43 2.31 -7.38
C LEU A 11 49.83 2.79 -6.05
N PRO A 12 50.44 3.76 -5.36
CA PRO A 12 49.79 4.46 -4.25
C PRO A 12 48.61 5.25 -4.81
N SER A 13 47.41 4.66 -4.73
CA SER A 13 46.16 5.31 -5.13
C SER A 13 45.56 6.02 -3.91
N ALA A 14 45.69 7.34 -3.87
CA ALA A 14 44.94 8.13 -2.91
C ALA A 14 43.44 8.11 -3.27
N PRO A 15 42.53 8.09 -2.29
CA PRO A 15 41.10 8.15 -2.58
C PRO A 15 40.78 9.48 -3.27
N LEU A 16 39.96 9.41 -4.33
CA LEU A 16 39.52 10.60 -5.03
C LEU A 16 38.71 11.48 -4.09
N ARG A 17 39.19 12.72 -3.88
CA ARG A 17 38.46 13.74 -3.13
C ARG A 17 37.69 14.60 -4.13
N VAL A 18 36.38 14.38 -4.21
CA VAL A 18 35.49 15.16 -5.05
C VAL A 18 35.00 16.38 -4.30
N SER A 19 35.09 17.56 -4.92
CA SER A 19 34.53 18.79 -4.38
C SER A 19 33.03 18.84 -4.63
N ASN A 20 32.27 19.41 -3.69
CA ASN A 20 30.83 19.72 -3.87
C ASN A 20 30.59 21.10 -4.49
N LYS A 21 31.65 21.83 -4.88
CA LYS A 21 31.50 23.17 -5.44
C LYS A 21 30.71 23.13 -6.75
N GLY A 22 29.63 23.91 -6.83
CA GLY A 22 28.78 24.01 -8.02
C GLY A 22 27.84 22.83 -8.23
N LEU A 23 27.79 21.89 -7.27
CA LEU A 23 26.81 20.81 -7.24
C LEU A 23 25.71 21.14 -6.25
N ASP A 24 24.47 20.96 -6.69
CA ASP A 24 23.28 21.00 -5.87
C ASP A 24 22.75 19.58 -5.70
N TRP A 25 22.68 19.12 -4.45
CA TRP A 25 22.22 17.77 -4.15
C TRP A 25 20.74 17.81 -3.85
N GLN A 26 19.96 17.23 -4.76
CA GLN A 26 18.50 17.22 -4.64
C GLN A 26 17.99 15.80 -4.48
N SER A 27 16.97 15.63 -3.66
CA SER A 27 16.21 14.40 -3.59
C SER A 27 15.19 14.42 -4.71
N VAL A 28 15.19 13.39 -5.56
CA VAL A 28 14.32 13.29 -6.73
C VAL A 28 13.27 12.22 -6.47
N ALA A 29 12.02 12.54 -6.78
CA ALA A 29 10.89 11.63 -6.63
C ALA A 29 11.13 10.30 -7.40
N PRO A 30 10.48 9.19 -7.00
CA PRO A 30 10.63 7.90 -7.67
C PRO A 30 10.33 7.93 -9.18
N THR A 31 9.43 8.82 -9.60
CA THR A 31 9.07 9.04 -11.01
C THR A 31 10.19 9.70 -11.83
N GLY A 32 11.18 10.32 -11.16
CA GLY A 32 12.35 10.93 -11.80
C GLY A 32 12.14 12.34 -12.36
N ILE A 33 10.95 12.94 -12.17
CA ILE A 33 10.57 14.19 -12.83
C ILE A 33 10.85 15.43 -11.96
N ASN A 34 10.57 15.32 -10.65
CA ASN A 34 10.56 16.46 -9.74
C ASN A 34 11.54 16.24 -8.58
N SER A 35 12.08 17.34 -8.05
CA SER A 35 12.70 17.31 -6.73
C SER A 35 11.63 17.15 -5.66
N THR A 36 11.98 16.55 -4.53
CA THR A 36 11.08 16.22 -3.42
C THR A 36 11.85 16.22 -2.11
N ASP A 37 11.18 15.85 -1.02
CA ASP A 37 11.75 15.84 0.33
C ASP A 37 12.71 14.66 0.55
N GLU A 38 13.75 14.85 1.37
CA GLU A 38 14.78 13.81 1.63
C GLU A 38 14.22 12.51 2.25
N GLY A 39 13.09 12.59 2.95
CA GLY A 39 12.42 11.45 3.58
C GLY A 39 11.39 10.75 2.70
N CYS A 40 11.21 11.17 1.45
CA CYS A 40 10.14 10.63 0.62
C CYS A 40 10.43 9.18 0.20
N PRO A 41 9.48 8.23 0.39
CA PRO A 41 9.71 6.83 0.04
C PRO A 41 10.11 6.64 -1.42
N GLY A 42 11.22 5.95 -1.65
CA GLY A 42 11.76 5.69 -2.99
C GLY A 42 12.45 6.89 -3.65
N ALA A 43 12.52 8.05 -2.99
CA ALA A 43 13.33 9.16 -3.47
C ALA A 43 14.81 8.80 -3.43
N ARG A 44 15.56 9.35 -4.39
CA ARG A 44 17.01 9.16 -4.49
C ARG A 44 17.71 10.50 -4.63
N ARG A 45 18.88 10.59 -4.02
CA ARG A 45 19.69 11.81 -4.03
C ARG A 45 20.57 11.84 -5.28
N PHE A 46 20.43 12.89 -6.08
CA PHE A 46 21.22 13.09 -7.30
C PHE A 46 21.91 14.46 -7.29
N PRO A 47 23.12 14.56 -7.86
CA PRO A 47 23.81 15.83 -8.04
C PRO A 47 23.32 16.53 -9.31
N PHE A 48 22.96 17.81 -9.18
CA PHE A 48 22.63 18.70 -10.29
C PHE A 48 23.64 19.85 -10.33
N VAL A 49 23.73 20.53 -11.47
CA VAL A 49 24.42 21.83 -11.53
C VAL A 49 23.53 22.86 -10.84
N VAL A 50 24.11 23.76 -10.05
CA VAL A 50 23.34 24.83 -9.38
C VAL A 50 22.47 25.59 -10.39
N GLY A 51 21.18 25.70 -10.10
CA GLY A 51 20.19 26.36 -10.97
C GLY A 51 19.51 25.43 -12.00
N TYR A 52 19.92 24.16 -12.09
CA TYR A 52 19.34 23.16 -12.99
C TYR A 52 18.61 22.04 -12.25
N ALA A 53 18.33 22.22 -10.96
CA ALA A 53 17.48 21.32 -10.21
C ALA A 53 16.07 21.28 -10.83
N PRO A 54 15.43 20.10 -10.90
CA PRO A 54 14.06 19.98 -11.37
C PRO A 54 13.09 20.69 -10.40
N ALA A 55 11.92 21.05 -10.91
CA ALA A 55 10.87 21.69 -10.12
C ALA A 55 10.52 20.84 -8.89
N TYR A 56 10.27 21.52 -7.77
CA TYR A 56 9.92 20.87 -6.51
C TYR A 56 8.46 20.44 -6.50
N ALA A 57 8.22 19.19 -6.09
CA ALA A 57 6.91 18.66 -5.78
C ALA A 57 6.95 18.05 -4.36
N PRO A 58 6.03 18.46 -3.48
CA PRO A 58 5.99 17.95 -2.11
C PRO A 58 5.72 16.44 -2.11
N CYS A 59 6.33 15.72 -1.16
CA CYS A 59 6.07 14.30 -1.02
C CYS A 59 4.60 14.07 -0.64
N ALA A 60 3.87 13.32 -1.45
CA ALA A 60 2.52 12.90 -1.09
C ALA A 60 2.59 11.92 0.10
N PRO A 61 1.70 12.06 1.11
CA PRO A 61 1.63 11.06 2.16
C PRO A 61 1.37 9.69 1.52
N PRO A 62 2.03 8.62 1.99
CA PRO A 62 1.70 7.30 1.52
C PRO A 62 0.22 7.07 1.80
N VAL A 63 -0.58 6.97 0.74
CA VAL A 63 -1.94 6.45 0.84
C VAL A 63 -1.80 4.99 1.26
N SER A 64 -1.89 4.73 2.56
CA SER A 64 -2.05 3.36 3.03
C SER A 64 -3.35 2.83 2.41
N PRO A 65 -3.33 1.66 1.75
CA PRO A 65 -4.56 1.02 1.27
C PRO A 65 -5.53 0.63 2.41
N ASP A 66 -5.19 0.89 3.66
CA ASP A 66 -5.98 0.55 4.85
C ASP A 66 -6.89 1.70 5.33
N GLY A 67 -7.33 2.54 4.39
CA GLY A 67 -8.18 3.71 4.62
C GLY A 67 -9.64 3.55 4.18
N GLN A 68 -10.16 2.32 4.04
CA GLN A 68 -11.61 2.09 3.91
C GLN A 68 -12.25 1.95 5.30
N GLY A 69 -12.46 3.09 5.95
CA GLY A 69 -13.47 3.19 7.00
C GLY A 69 -14.85 3.06 6.37
N GLY A 70 -15.57 1.99 6.73
CA GLY A 70 -17.03 1.97 6.83
C GLY A 70 -17.84 1.85 5.54
N THR A 71 -17.99 0.62 5.06
CA THR A 71 -19.29 0.10 4.60
C THR A 71 -19.33 -1.40 4.88
N GLU A 72 -19.88 -1.75 6.04
CA GLU A 72 -20.60 -3.00 6.22
C GLU A 72 -21.73 -3.01 5.18
N GLY A 73 -21.55 -3.75 4.10
CA GLY A 73 -22.56 -3.85 3.05
C GLY A 73 -21.95 -4.10 1.68
N GLU A 74 -21.51 -5.33 1.44
CA GLU A 74 -21.93 -6.08 0.26
C GLU A 74 -21.41 -7.52 0.42
N GLY A 75 -22.33 -8.45 0.68
CA GLY A 75 -22.02 -9.86 0.76
C GLY A 75 -21.58 -10.38 -0.60
N GLY A 76 -20.27 -10.51 -0.79
CA GLY A 76 -19.69 -11.03 -2.03
C GLY A 76 -18.23 -11.44 -1.88
N GLY A 77 -17.80 -11.80 -0.68
CA GLY A 77 -16.46 -12.33 -0.44
C GLY A 77 -16.33 -13.77 -0.95
N TRP A 78 -15.11 -14.17 -1.33
CA TRP A 78 -14.63 -15.48 -1.80
C TRP A 78 -15.41 -16.75 -1.37
N ARG A 79 -16.12 -16.72 -0.25
CA ARG A 79 -17.04 -17.77 0.22
C ARG A 79 -18.16 -18.07 -0.79
N SER A 80 -18.65 -17.08 -1.53
CA SER A 80 -19.62 -17.28 -2.63
C SER A 80 -18.99 -18.07 -3.78
N TRP A 81 -17.70 -17.88 -4.05
CA TRP A 81 -16.95 -18.64 -5.05
C TRP A 81 -16.75 -20.10 -4.64
N PHE A 82 -16.59 -20.38 -3.35
CA PHE A 82 -16.50 -21.74 -2.81
C PHE A 82 -17.86 -22.40 -2.53
N GLY A 83 -18.98 -21.76 -2.87
CA GLY A 83 -20.32 -22.32 -2.64
C GLY A 83 -20.61 -22.62 -1.17
N LEU A 84 -19.90 -21.96 -0.24
CA LEU A 84 -20.00 -22.19 1.20
C LEU A 84 -21.03 -21.29 1.89
N ASP A 85 -21.83 -20.54 1.13
CA ASP A 85 -22.89 -19.71 1.69
C ASP A 85 -24.02 -20.60 2.23
N ARG A 86 -24.26 -20.48 3.54
CA ARG A 86 -25.32 -21.21 4.21
C ARG A 86 -26.64 -20.54 3.85
N LYS A 87 -27.46 -21.29 3.11
CA LYS A 87 -28.83 -20.97 2.73
C LYS A 87 -29.58 -20.42 3.96
N PRO A 88 -30.12 -19.19 3.93
CA PRO A 88 -30.94 -18.69 5.02
C PRO A 88 -32.19 -19.56 5.14
N ASP A 89 -32.48 -19.96 6.38
CA ASP A 89 -33.64 -20.73 6.79
C ASP A 89 -34.92 -20.19 6.14
N ALA A 90 -35.71 -21.10 5.58
CA ALA A 90 -37.03 -20.81 5.06
C ALA A 90 -37.91 -20.23 6.18
N PRO A 91 -38.80 -19.26 5.89
CA PRO A 91 -39.73 -18.72 6.87
C PRO A 91 -40.57 -19.85 7.47
N ALA A 92 -40.61 -19.93 8.79
CA ALA A 92 -41.49 -20.83 9.52
C ALA A 92 -42.94 -20.64 9.04
N GLU A 93 -43.48 -21.70 8.45
CA GLU A 93 -44.88 -21.81 8.05
C GLU A 93 -45.76 -21.69 9.31
N PRO A 94 -46.80 -20.83 9.32
CA PRO A 94 -47.60 -20.56 10.50
C PRO A 94 -48.37 -21.81 10.94
N ALA A 95 -48.30 -22.08 12.25
CA ALA A 95 -48.91 -23.19 12.95
C ALA A 95 -50.35 -23.47 12.51
N ALA A 96 -50.59 -24.71 12.08
CA ALA A 96 -51.92 -25.28 12.00
C ALA A 96 -52.54 -25.30 13.42
N ALA A 97 -53.68 -24.63 13.56
CA ALA A 97 -54.45 -24.52 14.79
C ALA A 97 -54.96 -25.90 15.27
N PRO A 98 -54.85 -26.24 16.58
CA PRO A 98 -55.54 -27.40 17.12
C PRO A 98 -57.04 -27.10 17.28
N ALA A 99 -57.85 -27.99 16.72
CA ALA A 99 -59.30 -27.98 16.84
C ALA A 99 -59.74 -28.27 18.30
N ALA A 100 -60.62 -27.38 18.79
CA ALA A 100 -61.59 -27.51 19.86
C ALA A 100 -61.63 -28.81 20.69
N ALA A 101 -61.29 -28.69 21.98
CA ALA A 101 -61.84 -29.54 23.04
C ALA A 101 -62.81 -28.70 23.87
N THR A 102 -64.11 -28.97 23.70
CA THR A 102 -65.23 -28.38 24.46
C THR A 102 -65.21 -28.90 25.90
N PRO A 103 -65.46 -28.06 26.94
CA PRO A 103 -65.56 -28.55 28.31
C PRO A 103 -66.97 -29.12 28.59
N PRO A 104 -67.11 -30.19 29.40
CA PRO A 104 -68.35 -30.46 30.09
C PRO A 104 -68.36 -29.82 31.50
N PRO A 105 -69.54 -29.43 32.01
CA PRO A 105 -69.71 -28.62 33.23
C PRO A 105 -69.58 -29.42 34.53
N SER A 106 -69.28 -28.69 35.61
CA SER A 106 -69.18 -29.16 37.00
C SER A 106 -70.47 -29.78 37.54
N ARG A 107 -70.34 -30.89 38.28
CA ARG A 107 -71.15 -31.22 39.46
C ARG A 107 -70.41 -32.17 40.39
#